data_AF-C9SR31-F1
#
_entry.id   AF-C9SR31-F1
#
_cell.length_a   1.000
_cell.length_b   1.000
_cell.length_c   1.000
_cell.angle_alpha   90.00
_cell.angle_beta   90.00
_cell.angle_gamma   90.00
#
_symmetry.space_group_name_H-M   'P 1'
#
loop_
_entity.id
_entity.type
_entity.pdbx_description
1 polymer ?
#
loop_
_entity_poly.entity_id
_entity_poly.type
_entity_poly.pdbx_seq_one_letter_code
_entity_poly.pdbx_strand_id
1 'polypeptide(L)'
;MLVPQRSQNSQVSLRLWPILLLATLASGRPSSYYVDCGASSPGNGTVEGPWNSFDEPNEFVFAPGDTLALKSNVTCKGNLSPKGSGTSSQPIRLTSYPIDSILGPPVIHADGANSSLLLTNQDHWRITKIAFTNPASNVARRQGITILANDGDTDCELSSDFANSAGILLSAVNGSRYDGVAVRDNTIKDCGGGAMKIRPGQIDNQGSNIRVSYNKMDACGGDGIVVQYSDAPSLDHNVASNLGKGKYPWKGGNFAGIWVMASHNPVMRHNVVYGSIMSLHDSTAFDCDWGVTGTCIVEYNYSHDNAGGAFLDCDGCGVSGGARQIVRYNIFENDCRMISVSENSTLEFYNNVMYCADRDFELQLPQNATKMTNNIFVGRENSTLPVASNIVWENNLFHGLMPPTEDGHLGDPLFASPRTRGSTLGAGFGYKLRAGSPAIGSGITIKDNGGKDYFGRRLGGATKPNIGPYSDKGIN
;
A
#
# COMPACT_ATOMS: atom_id res chain seq x y z
N MET A 1 -0.84 -9.25 10.53
CA MET A 1 -2.11 -9.03 9.82
C MET A 1 -3.29 -9.24 10.76
N LEU A 2 -4.31 -8.38 10.68
CA LEU A 2 -5.63 -8.58 11.31
C LEU A 2 -6.67 -8.77 10.19
N VAL A 3 -7.43 -9.87 10.25
CA VAL A 3 -8.55 -10.16 9.36
C VAL A 3 -9.82 -10.09 10.21
N PRO A 4 -10.64 -9.04 10.13
CA PRO A 4 -11.90 -8.89 10.88
C PRO A 4 -13.13 -9.43 10.11
N GLN A 5 -14.32 -9.01 10.52
CA GLN A 5 -15.63 -9.45 10.03
C GLN A 5 -15.84 -9.20 8.52
N ARG A 6 -16.32 -10.23 7.82
CA ARG A 6 -16.89 -10.17 6.47
C ARG A 6 -18.38 -9.86 6.49
N SER A 7 -18.93 -9.36 5.39
CA SER A 7 -20.37 -9.20 5.25
C SER A 7 -20.86 -9.65 3.87
N GLN A 8 -22.14 -10.02 3.81
CA GLN A 8 -22.84 -10.47 2.61
C GLN A 8 -23.91 -9.45 2.21
N ASN A 9 -24.09 -9.23 0.91
CA ASN A 9 -25.22 -8.48 0.37
C ASN A 9 -26.42 -9.42 0.21
N SER A 10 -27.28 -9.52 1.23
CA SER A 10 -28.51 -10.31 1.13
C SER A 10 -29.65 -9.47 0.55
N GLN A 11 -29.91 -9.58 -0.76
CA GLN A 11 -31.21 -9.25 -1.34
C GLN A 11 -31.87 -10.50 -1.89
N VAL A 12 -32.66 -11.19 -1.06
CA VAL A 12 -33.98 -11.78 -1.34
C VAL A 12 -34.55 -12.23 0.00
N SER A 13 -35.65 -11.60 0.43
CA SER A 13 -36.41 -12.03 1.60
C SER A 13 -37.31 -13.21 1.24
N LEU A 14 -36.93 -14.42 1.65
CA LEU A 14 -37.85 -15.55 1.78
C LEU A 14 -37.99 -15.88 3.27
N ARG A 15 -39.17 -15.58 3.82
CA ARG A 15 -39.53 -15.93 5.20
C ARG A 15 -39.67 -17.44 5.31
N LEU A 16 -38.65 -18.10 5.83
CA LEU A 16 -38.75 -19.44 6.41
C LEU A 16 -38.62 -19.29 7.94
N TRP A 17 -39.58 -19.87 8.66
CA TRP A 17 -39.59 -19.89 10.13
C TRP A 17 -38.37 -20.68 10.65
N PRO A 18 -37.58 -20.13 11.59
CA PRO A 18 -36.45 -20.87 12.13
C PRO A 18 -36.94 -21.90 13.14
N ILE A 19 -36.63 -23.17 12.88
CA ILE A 19 -36.55 -24.20 13.92
C ILE A 19 -35.35 -23.82 14.78
N LEU A 20 -35.61 -23.35 16.00
CA LEU A 20 -34.58 -22.98 16.97
C LEU A 20 -33.90 -24.26 17.49
N LEU A 21 -32.88 -24.75 16.78
CA LEU A 21 -31.88 -25.63 17.39
C LEU A 21 -30.98 -24.77 18.27
N LEU A 22 -31.25 -24.70 19.58
CA LEU A 22 -30.24 -24.26 20.54
C LEU A 22 -29.15 -25.35 20.59
N ALA A 23 -28.16 -25.23 19.70
CA ALA A 23 -26.86 -25.80 19.97
C ALA A 23 -26.26 -24.99 21.13
N THR A 24 -26.21 -25.58 22.32
CA THR A 24 -25.41 -25.07 23.42
C THR A 24 -23.94 -25.14 23.01
N LEU A 25 -23.44 -24.07 22.39
CA LEU A 25 -22.00 -23.84 22.25
C LEU A 25 -21.45 -23.70 23.67
N ALA A 26 -20.96 -24.80 24.23
CA ALA A 26 -20.06 -24.75 25.36
C ALA A 26 -18.83 -23.97 24.90
N SER A 27 -18.77 -22.67 25.22
CA SER A 27 -17.56 -21.88 25.01
C SER A 27 -16.51 -22.40 26.00
N GLY A 28 -15.72 -23.37 25.53
CA GLY A 28 -14.48 -23.74 26.19
C GLY A 28 -13.65 -22.48 26.43
N ARG A 29 -12.90 -22.44 27.53
CA ARG A 29 -11.97 -21.33 27.76
C ARG A 29 -10.96 -21.29 26.59
N PRO A 30 -10.54 -20.08 26.16
CA PRO A 30 -9.50 -19.93 25.14
C PRO A 30 -8.32 -20.85 25.42
N SER A 31 -7.94 -21.66 24.45
CA SER A 31 -6.91 -22.68 24.56
C SER A 31 -5.73 -22.40 23.63
N SER A 32 -4.55 -22.90 24.01
CA SER A 32 -3.34 -22.78 23.20
C SER A 32 -2.96 -24.15 22.65
N TYR A 33 -2.75 -24.20 21.33
CA TYR A 33 -2.33 -25.36 20.58
C TYR A 33 -0.95 -25.13 19.98
N TYR A 34 -0.09 -26.13 20.01
CA TYR A 34 1.32 -26.01 19.69
C TYR A 34 1.72 -26.92 18.53
N VAL A 35 2.54 -26.37 17.63
CA VAL A 35 3.13 -27.10 16.50
C VAL A 35 4.65 -27.03 16.60
N ASP A 36 5.33 -28.17 16.52
CA ASP A 36 6.78 -28.31 16.41
C ASP A 36 7.11 -29.38 15.37
N CYS A 37 7.37 -28.96 14.13
CA CYS A 37 7.74 -29.89 13.06
C CYS A 37 9.14 -30.51 13.22
N GLY A 38 9.89 -30.12 14.26
CA GLY A 38 11.12 -30.80 14.68
C GLY A 38 10.87 -31.95 15.67
N ALA A 39 9.65 -32.12 16.18
CA ALA A 39 9.31 -33.20 17.11
C ALA A 39 9.34 -34.56 16.41
N SER A 40 9.90 -35.58 17.09
CA SER A 40 10.11 -36.92 16.54
C SER A 40 8.83 -37.73 16.32
N SER A 41 7.71 -37.33 16.92
CA SER A 41 6.42 -38.02 16.85
C SER A 41 5.26 -37.02 16.98
N PRO A 42 4.09 -37.31 16.38
CA PRO A 42 2.92 -36.45 16.51
C PRO A 42 2.41 -36.46 17.96
N GLY A 43 2.14 -35.27 18.49
CA GLY A 43 1.50 -35.06 19.78
C GLY A 43 0.00 -34.75 19.67
N ASN A 44 -0.58 -34.26 20.76
CA ASN A 44 -2.00 -33.90 20.85
C ASN A 44 -2.25 -32.37 20.79
N GLY A 45 -1.24 -31.59 20.41
CA GLY A 45 -1.30 -30.13 20.33
C GLY A 45 -1.07 -29.41 21.65
N THR A 46 -0.75 -30.12 22.74
CA THR A 46 -0.27 -29.49 24.00
C THR A 46 1.18 -29.04 23.88
N VAL A 47 1.70 -28.27 24.84
CA VAL A 47 3.11 -27.85 24.80
C VAL A 47 4.07 -29.01 25.07
N GLU A 48 3.65 -30.01 25.86
CA GLU A 48 4.41 -31.24 26.13
C GLU A 48 4.34 -32.24 24.96
N GLY A 49 3.26 -32.20 24.19
CA GLY A 49 3.05 -33.01 23.00
C GLY A 49 2.54 -32.17 21.84
N PRO A 50 3.38 -31.34 21.20
CA PRO A 50 2.96 -30.52 20.07
C PRO A 50 2.64 -31.39 18.85
N TRP A 51 1.75 -30.92 17.98
CA TRP A 51 1.62 -31.51 16.64
C TRP A 51 2.92 -31.32 15.87
N ASN A 52 3.31 -32.29 15.03
CA ASN A 52 4.59 -32.26 14.32
C ASN A 52 4.45 -32.06 12.80
N SER A 53 3.24 -31.78 12.31
CA SER A 53 2.95 -31.39 10.93
C SER A 53 1.79 -30.38 10.91
N PHE A 54 1.31 -30.04 9.72
CA PHE A 54 0.11 -29.23 9.53
C PHE A 54 -1.17 -30.07 9.35
N ASP A 55 -1.10 -31.40 9.43
CA ASP A 55 -2.26 -32.27 9.19
C ASP A 55 -3.35 -32.03 10.23
N GLU A 56 -3.01 -32.08 11.53
CA GLU A 56 -3.98 -31.82 12.60
C GLU A 56 -4.42 -30.35 12.66
N PRO A 57 -3.53 -29.32 12.60
CA PRO A 57 -3.95 -27.93 12.53
C PRO A 57 -4.94 -27.59 11.40
N ASN A 58 -4.83 -28.27 10.25
CA ASN A 58 -5.71 -28.04 9.10
C ASN A 58 -7.09 -28.67 9.27
N GLU A 59 -7.19 -29.76 10.05
CA GLU A 59 -8.47 -30.38 10.37
C GLU A 59 -9.14 -29.79 11.62
N PHE A 60 -8.36 -29.14 12.48
CA PHE A 60 -8.86 -28.52 13.70
C PHE A 60 -9.68 -27.24 13.44
N VAL A 61 -10.84 -27.13 14.09
CA VAL A 61 -11.68 -25.92 14.06
C VAL A 61 -11.44 -25.12 15.33
N PHE A 62 -10.70 -24.02 15.21
CA PHE A 62 -10.36 -23.14 16.33
C PHE A 62 -11.58 -22.32 16.77
N ALA A 63 -11.76 -22.19 18.09
CA ALA A 63 -12.81 -21.40 18.70
C ALA A 63 -12.35 -19.96 18.98
N PRO A 64 -13.27 -19.00 19.19
CA PRO A 64 -12.92 -17.64 19.57
C PRO A 64 -11.95 -17.55 20.76
N GLY A 65 -10.86 -16.82 20.56
CA GLY A 65 -9.80 -16.62 21.55
C GLY A 65 -8.67 -17.65 21.52
N ASP A 66 -8.82 -18.76 20.79
CA ASP A 66 -7.79 -19.78 20.69
C ASP A 66 -6.49 -19.26 20.07
N THR A 67 -5.39 -19.92 20.42
CA THR A 67 -4.05 -19.63 19.89
C THR A 67 -3.45 -20.88 19.24
N LEU A 68 -3.03 -20.77 17.99
CA LEU A 68 -2.13 -21.69 17.32
C LEU A 68 -0.71 -21.12 17.33
N ALA A 69 0.19 -21.75 18.07
CA ALA A 69 1.57 -21.33 18.24
C ALA A 69 2.55 -22.29 17.57
N LEU A 70 3.43 -21.78 16.70
CA LEU A 70 4.46 -22.56 16.02
C LEU A 70 5.83 -22.38 16.69
N LYS A 71 6.61 -23.45 16.80
CA LYS A 71 7.90 -23.44 17.50
C LYS A 71 8.88 -22.51 16.79
N SER A 72 9.41 -21.53 17.49
CA SER A 72 10.43 -20.63 16.96
C SER A 72 11.68 -21.37 16.50
N ASN A 73 12.32 -20.86 15.43
CA ASN A 73 13.50 -21.46 14.82
C ASN A 73 13.29 -22.89 14.27
N VAL A 74 12.04 -23.24 13.95
CA VAL A 74 11.67 -24.49 13.27
C VAL A 74 11.06 -24.17 11.91
N THR A 75 11.43 -24.94 10.89
CA THR A 75 10.82 -24.90 9.56
C THR A 75 9.80 -26.01 9.43
N CYS A 76 8.54 -25.64 9.26
CA CYS A 76 7.45 -26.54 8.92
C CYS A 76 7.19 -26.48 7.41
N LYS A 77 7.21 -27.64 6.74
CA LYS A 77 6.92 -27.72 5.30
C LYS A 77 5.43 -27.96 5.04
N GLY A 78 4.94 -27.41 3.93
CA GLY A 78 3.56 -27.56 3.47
C GLY A 78 2.74 -26.28 3.60
N ASN A 79 1.44 -26.40 3.32
CA ASN A 79 0.47 -25.31 3.39
C ASN A 79 -0.34 -25.39 4.69
N LEU A 80 -0.31 -24.32 5.48
CA LEU A 80 -1.13 -24.17 6.67
C LEU A 80 -2.47 -23.52 6.27
N SER A 81 -3.58 -24.20 6.54
CA SER A 81 -4.94 -23.79 6.20
C SER A 81 -5.92 -24.12 7.34
N PRO A 82 -5.77 -23.48 8.52
CA PRO A 82 -6.57 -23.78 9.70
C PRO A 82 -8.02 -23.32 9.54
N LYS A 83 -8.94 -23.90 10.32
CA LYS A 83 -10.38 -23.59 10.27
C LYS A 83 -10.85 -22.78 11.47
N GLY A 84 -12.01 -22.12 11.36
CA GLY A 84 -12.64 -21.38 12.46
C GLY A 84 -12.54 -19.86 12.33
N SER A 85 -13.40 -19.16 13.09
CA SER A 85 -13.48 -17.71 13.15
C SER A 85 -13.50 -17.26 14.60
N GLY A 86 -12.78 -16.18 14.89
CA GLY A 86 -12.83 -15.52 16.19
C GLY A 86 -14.01 -14.57 16.31
N THR A 87 -13.96 -13.71 17.32
CA THR A 87 -14.82 -12.53 17.43
C THR A 87 -13.97 -11.26 17.57
N SER A 88 -14.59 -10.09 17.45
CA SER A 88 -13.91 -8.81 17.65
C SER A 88 -13.22 -8.69 19.02
N SER A 89 -13.81 -9.27 20.08
CA SER A 89 -13.25 -9.29 21.43
C SER A 89 -12.31 -10.47 21.70
N GLN A 90 -12.47 -11.57 20.96
CA GLN A 90 -11.68 -12.80 21.12
C GLN A 90 -11.21 -13.31 19.74
N PRO A 91 -10.22 -12.65 19.12
CA PRO A 91 -9.68 -13.12 17.85
C PRO A 91 -8.89 -14.42 18.04
N ILE A 92 -8.93 -15.29 17.04
CA ILE A 92 -8.02 -16.44 16.96
C ILE A 92 -6.61 -15.92 16.63
N ARG A 93 -5.59 -16.49 17.25
CA ARG A 93 -4.20 -16.03 17.13
C ARG A 93 -3.35 -17.09 16.47
N LEU A 94 -2.65 -16.71 15.40
CA LEU A 94 -1.58 -17.51 14.80
C LEU A 94 -0.23 -16.82 15.11
N THR A 95 0.62 -17.49 15.89
CA THR A 95 1.86 -16.88 16.38
C THR A 95 2.99 -17.87 16.63
N SER A 96 4.08 -17.43 17.25
CA SER A 96 5.25 -18.24 17.61
C SER A 96 5.32 -18.57 19.11
N TYR A 97 6.03 -19.64 19.47
CA TYR A 97 6.45 -19.90 20.84
C TYR A 97 7.92 -20.36 20.95
N PRO A 98 8.68 -19.87 21.96
CA PRO A 98 8.31 -18.75 22.81
C PRO A 98 8.20 -17.44 22.00
N ILE A 99 7.32 -16.55 22.44
CA ILE A 99 6.92 -15.36 21.68
C ILE A 99 8.06 -14.34 21.51
N ASP A 100 9.06 -14.40 22.39
CA ASP A 100 10.22 -13.52 22.52
C ASP A 100 11.52 -14.20 22.07
N SER A 101 11.42 -15.29 21.31
CA SER A 101 12.59 -15.98 20.76
C SER A 101 13.51 -15.02 19.98
N ILE A 102 14.78 -14.97 20.39
CA ILE A 102 15.84 -14.26 19.68
C ILE A 102 16.48 -15.08 18.55
N LEU A 103 16.14 -16.38 18.46
CA LEU A 103 16.68 -17.30 17.46
C LEU A 103 16.00 -17.14 16.09
N GLY A 104 14.93 -16.34 16.01
CA GLY A 104 14.14 -16.13 14.81
C GLY A 104 12.73 -16.75 14.89
N PRO A 105 11.84 -16.37 13.95
CA PRO A 105 10.48 -16.87 13.90
C PRO A 105 10.42 -18.35 13.44
N PRO A 106 9.31 -19.06 13.68
CA PRO A 106 8.98 -20.24 12.89
C PRO A 106 8.91 -19.88 11.40
N VAL A 107 9.29 -20.82 10.54
CA VAL A 107 9.17 -20.70 9.09
C VAL A 107 8.10 -21.66 8.59
N ILE A 108 7.09 -21.11 7.92
CA ILE A 108 6.17 -21.89 7.10
C ILE A 108 6.71 -21.90 5.68
N HIS A 109 7.14 -23.07 5.22
CA HIS A 109 7.72 -23.28 3.91
C HIS A 109 6.76 -24.04 3.02
N ALA A 110 6.11 -23.34 2.08
CA ALA A 110 5.08 -23.91 1.22
C ALA A 110 5.55 -25.06 0.32
N ASP A 111 6.86 -25.24 0.14
CA ASP A 111 7.46 -26.33 -0.66
C ASP A 111 6.87 -26.43 -2.09
N GLY A 112 6.57 -25.28 -2.70
CA GLY A 112 5.97 -25.20 -4.03
C GLY A 112 4.44 -25.35 -4.08
N ALA A 113 3.74 -25.28 -2.95
CA ALA A 113 2.29 -25.11 -2.92
C ALA A 113 1.85 -23.72 -3.44
N ASN A 114 0.54 -23.52 -3.63
CA ASN A 114 -0.02 -22.24 -4.08
C ASN A 114 0.17 -21.12 -3.04
N SER A 115 0.05 -21.44 -1.75
CA SER A 115 0.20 -20.52 -0.62
C SER A 115 1.02 -21.16 0.50
N SER A 116 1.62 -20.36 1.38
CA SER A 116 2.16 -20.86 2.66
C SER A 116 1.09 -20.88 3.74
N LEU A 117 0.26 -19.83 3.79
CA LEU A 117 -0.93 -19.74 4.64
C LEU A 117 -2.15 -19.42 3.78
N LEU A 118 -3.23 -20.17 3.99
CA LEU A 118 -4.54 -19.90 3.40
C LEU A 118 -5.59 -19.78 4.51
N LEU A 119 -6.29 -18.65 4.57
CA LEU A 119 -7.53 -18.53 5.33
C LEU A 119 -8.69 -18.31 4.35
N THR A 120 -9.72 -19.16 4.41
CA THR A 120 -10.86 -19.14 3.48
C THR A 120 -12.14 -18.93 4.25
N ASN A 121 -12.85 -17.82 3.98
CA ASN A 121 -14.12 -17.47 4.62
C ASN A 121 -14.02 -17.51 6.16
N GLN A 122 -13.01 -16.81 6.69
CA GLN A 122 -12.71 -16.74 8.12
C GLN A 122 -12.57 -15.31 8.61
N ASP A 123 -13.01 -15.09 9.85
CA ASP A 123 -13.08 -13.78 10.48
C ASP A 123 -12.29 -13.76 11.78
N HIS A 124 -11.86 -12.56 12.16
CA HIS A 124 -11.19 -12.24 13.42
C HIS A 124 -9.93 -13.09 13.71
N TRP A 125 -9.02 -13.15 12.74
CA TRP A 125 -7.69 -13.72 12.89
C TRP A 125 -6.62 -12.66 13.14
N ARG A 126 -5.68 -12.96 14.03
CA ARG A 126 -4.46 -12.18 14.27
C ARG A 126 -3.22 -13.02 13.98
N ILE A 127 -2.51 -12.68 12.92
CA ILE A 127 -1.30 -13.38 12.47
C ILE A 127 -0.07 -12.53 12.78
N THR A 128 0.88 -13.07 13.55
CA THR A 128 2.07 -12.34 14.02
C THR A 128 3.28 -13.24 14.21
N LYS A 129 4.50 -12.72 14.00
CA LYS A 129 5.78 -13.40 14.35
C LYS A 129 6.01 -14.74 13.64
N ILE A 130 5.65 -14.84 12.37
CA ILE A 130 5.89 -16.01 11.52
C ILE A 130 6.55 -15.54 10.23
N ALA A 131 7.53 -16.31 9.74
CA ALA A 131 8.08 -16.14 8.40
C ALA A 131 7.38 -17.10 7.42
N PHE A 132 7.01 -16.59 6.24
CA PHE A 132 6.39 -17.38 5.18
C PHE A 132 7.33 -17.40 3.97
N THR A 133 7.56 -18.58 3.39
CA THR A 133 8.45 -18.74 2.23
C THR A 133 7.85 -19.70 1.22
N ASN A 134 7.97 -19.38 -0.06
CA ASN A 134 7.50 -20.23 -1.16
C ASN A 134 8.41 -20.17 -2.39
N PRO A 135 9.73 -20.43 -2.27
CA PRO A 135 10.60 -20.52 -3.42
C PRO A 135 10.32 -21.80 -4.21
N ALA A 136 10.33 -21.71 -5.53
CA ALA A 136 10.26 -22.86 -6.42
C ALA A 136 11.21 -22.67 -7.61
N SER A 137 11.63 -23.77 -8.24
CA SER A 137 12.43 -23.76 -9.47
C SER A 137 11.62 -23.35 -10.70
N ASN A 138 10.33 -23.72 -10.72
CA ASN A 138 9.42 -23.42 -11.83
C ASN A 138 8.60 -22.17 -11.54
N VAL A 139 8.38 -21.38 -12.59
CA VAL A 139 7.45 -20.25 -12.57
C VAL A 139 6.03 -20.78 -12.44
N ALA A 140 5.30 -20.29 -11.43
CA ALA A 140 3.89 -20.56 -11.22
C ALA A 140 3.31 -19.45 -10.33
N ARG A 141 1.99 -19.33 -10.30
CA ARG A 141 1.30 -18.49 -9.32
C ARG A 141 1.62 -18.96 -7.91
N ARG A 142 2.18 -18.07 -7.08
CA ARG A 142 2.55 -18.36 -5.69
C ARG A 142 2.29 -17.20 -4.76
N GLN A 143 1.85 -17.55 -3.56
CA GLN A 143 1.49 -16.62 -2.51
C GLN A 143 2.21 -16.98 -1.20
N GLY A 144 2.58 -15.96 -0.42
CA GLY A 144 3.02 -16.16 0.96
C GLY A 144 1.79 -16.40 1.84
N ILE A 145 1.05 -15.33 2.09
CA ILE A 145 -0.23 -15.35 2.81
C ILE A 145 -1.37 -15.08 1.83
N THR A 146 -2.42 -15.91 1.91
CA THR A 146 -3.66 -15.74 1.15
C THR A 146 -4.85 -15.70 2.10
N ILE A 147 -5.60 -14.60 2.05
CA ILE A 147 -6.88 -14.43 2.73
C ILE A 147 -7.96 -14.31 1.68
N LEU A 148 -8.89 -15.27 1.66
CA LEU A 148 -9.90 -15.41 0.61
C LEU A 148 -11.30 -15.35 1.20
N ALA A 149 -12.15 -14.47 0.66
CA ALA A 149 -13.59 -14.53 0.81
C ALA A 149 -14.23 -14.81 -0.55
N ASN A 150 -15.02 -15.88 -0.64
CA ASN A 150 -15.68 -16.32 -1.88
C ASN A 150 -17.06 -16.93 -1.65
N ASP A 151 -17.64 -16.70 -0.47
CA ASP A 151 -18.90 -17.27 0.00
C ASP A 151 -20.15 -16.44 -0.37
N GLY A 152 -20.00 -15.43 -1.23
CA GLY A 152 -21.15 -14.77 -1.86
C GLY A 152 -21.60 -15.47 -3.15
N ASP A 153 -22.69 -14.96 -3.72
CA ASP A 153 -23.47 -15.64 -4.77
C ASP A 153 -23.09 -15.26 -6.22
N THR A 154 -22.11 -14.38 -6.46
CA THR A 154 -21.68 -14.06 -7.83
C THR A 154 -20.47 -14.91 -8.22
N ASP A 155 -20.24 -15.22 -9.50
CA ASP A 155 -19.03 -15.93 -9.92
C ASP A 155 -18.03 -14.93 -10.50
N CYS A 156 -16.79 -14.91 -9.99
CA CYS A 156 -15.74 -14.03 -10.48
C CYS A 156 -14.42 -14.80 -10.63
N GLU A 157 -13.93 -14.91 -11.86
CA GLU A 157 -12.64 -15.52 -12.14
C GLU A 157 -11.47 -14.66 -11.65
N LEU A 158 -10.47 -15.31 -11.05
CA LEU A 158 -9.20 -14.68 -10.69
C LEU A 158 -8.30 -14.57 -11.92
N SER A 159 -7.70 -13.40 -12.14
CA SER A 159 -6.80 -13.08 -13.27
C SER A 159 -5.51 -13.93 -13.34
N SER A 160 -4.67 -13.66 -14.34
CA SER A 160 -3.42 -14.38 -14.64
C SER A 160 -2.40 -14.52 -13.48
N ASP A 161 -1.45 -15.45 -13.63
CA ASP A 161 -0.49 -15.87 -12.61
C ASP A 161 0.35 -14.73 -12.01
N PHE A 162 0.79 -13.76 -12.81
CA PHE A 162 1.55 -12.60 -12.32
C PHE A 162 0.66 -11.64 -11.51
N ALA A 163 -0.55 -11.39 -11.99
CA ALA A 163 -1.52 -10.52 -11.34
C ALA A 163 -1.96 -11.04 -9.96
N ASN A 164 -1.89 -12.36 -9.72
CA ASN A 164 -2.25 -12.98 -8.44
C ASN A 164 -1.07 -13.54 -7.63
N SER A 165 0.16 -13.41 -8.11
CA SER A 165 1.34 -13.72 -7.30
C SER A 165 1.66 -12.55 -6.36
N ALA A 166 1.72 -12.82 -5.07
CA ALA A 166 2.01 -11.81 -4.06
C ALA A 166 2.68 -12.36 -2.80
N GLY A 167 3.44 -11.52 -2.09
CA GLY A 167 3.85 -11.83 -0.73
C GLY A 167 2.64 -11.97 0.19
N ILE A 168 1.72 -11.00 0.12
CA ILE A 168 0.42 -11.03 0.80
C ILE A 168 -0.68 -10.75 -0.21
N LEU A 169 -1.64 -11.67 -0.32
CA LEU A 169 -2.87 -11.51 -1.07
C LEU A 169 -4.05 -11.50 -0.09
N LEU A 170 -4.90 -10.49 -0.19
CA LEU A 170 -6.26 -10.53 0.31
C LEU A 170 -7.21 -10.35 -0.87
N SER A 171 -8.17 -11.24 -1.01
CA SER A 171 -9.10 -11.23 -2.13
C SER A 171 -10.52 -11.56 -1.67
N ALA A 172 -11.44 -10.62 -1.87
CA ALA A 172 -12.86 -10.83 -1.78
C ALA A 172 -13.45 -10.89 -3.20
N VAL A 173 -14.08 -12.01 -3.51
CA VAL A 173 -14.76 -12.28 -4.78
C VAL A 173 -16.21 -12.64 -4.53
N ASN A 174 -16.96 -12.88 -5.59
CA ASN A 174 -18.30 -13.46 -5.50
C ASN A 174 -19.33 -12.62 -4.73
N GLY A 175 -19.18 -11.30 -4.64
CA GLY A 175 -20.08 -10.47 -3.84
C GLY A 175 -19.65 -10.35 -2.37
N SER A 176 -18.62 -11.09 -1.93
CA SER A 176 -18.09 -11.00 -0.57
C SER A 176 -17.31 -9.71 -0.35
N ARG A 177 -17.21 -9.26 0.91
CA ARG A 177 -16.29 -8.18 1.30
C ARG A 177 -15.65 -8.39 2.68
N TYR A 178 -14.55 -7.69 2.93
CA TYR A 178 -13.86 -7.57 4.21
C TYR A 178 -13.88 -6.12 4.71
N ASP A 179 -14.15 -5.94 6.00
CA ASP A 179 -14.22 -4.62 6.65
C ASP A 179 -13.27 -4.54 7.86
N GLY A 180 -12.28 -3.63 7.87
CA GLY A 180 -11.39 -3.39 9.01
C GLY A 180 -10.02 -4.10 8.94
N VAL A 181 -9.59 -4.50 7.75
CA VAL A 181 -8.33 -5.24 7.56
C VAL A 181 -7.15 -4.34 7.93
N ALA A 182 -6.22 -4.86 8.73
CA ALA A 182 -4.95 -4.19 9.00
C ALA A 182 -3.75 -5.06 8.60
N VAL A 183 -2.96 -4.59 7.64
CA VAL A 183 -1.68 -5.18 7.23
C VAL A 183 -0.56 -4.24 7.65
N ARG A 184 0.17 -4.63 8.71
CA ARG A 184 1.19 -3.75 9.28
C ARG A 184 2.40 -4.48 9.83
N ASP A 185 3.51 -3.75 9.88
CA ASP A 185 4.79 -4.16 10.48
C ASP A 185 5.38 -5.42 9.82
N ASN A 186 5.22 -5.56 8.51
CA ASN A 186 5.75 -6.70 7.75
C ASN A 186 7.00 -6.31 6.96
N THR A 187 7.90 -7.28 6.78
CA THR A 187 8.99 -7.21 5.80
C THR A 187 8.72 -8.23 4.70
N ILE A 188 8.67 -7.78 3.46
CA ILE A 188 8.40 -8.59 2.28
C ILE A 188 9.56 -8.37 1.31
N LYS A 189 10.11 -9.44 0.75
CA LYS A 189 11.22 -9.31 -0.19
C LYS A 189 11.24 -10.45 -1.19
N ASP A 190 11.94 -10.24 -2.31
CA ASP A 190 12.23 -11.28 -3.30
C ASP A 190 10.97 -12.03 -3.76
N CYS A 191 9.89 -11.29 -4.06
CA CYS A 191 8.66 -11.86 -4.59
C CYS A 191 8.69 -11.81 -6.13
N GLY A 192 8.17 -12.82 -6.83
CA GLY A 192 8.10 -12.78 -8.30
C GLY A 192 7.00 -11.91 -8.88
N GLY A 193 5.94 -11.66 -8.10
CA GLY A 193 4.87 -10.71 -8.42
C GLY A 193 4.92 -9.48 -7.53
N GLY A 194 3.74 -8.94 -7.19
CA GLY A 194 3.65 -7.79 -6.28
C GLY A 194 3.97 -8.16 -4.82
N ALA A 195 4.29 -7.19 -3.98
CA ALA A 195 4.52 -7.45 -2.57
C ALA A 195 3.19 -7.63 -1.82
N MET A 196 2.24 -6.70 -2.01
CA MET A 196 0.92 -6.75 -1.38
C MET A 196 -0.19 -6.41 -2.36
N LYS A 197 -1.19 -7.29 -2.45
CA LYS A 197 -2.40 -7.10 -3.27
C LYS A 197 -3.62 -7.23 -2.36
N ILE A 198 -4.25 -6.11 -2.05
CA ILE A 198 -5.32 -6.02 -1.05
C ILE A 198 -6.62 -5.64 -1.75
N ARG A 199 -7.47 -6.64 -1.98
CA ARG A 199 -8.76 -6.52 -2.66
C ARG A 199 -9.86 -6.92 -1.67
N PRO A 200 -10.34 -6.02 -0.80
CA PRO A 200 -11.28 -6.33 0.26
C PRO A 200 -12.74 -6.31 -0.21
N GLY A 201 -13.05 -5.96 -1.45
CA GLY A 201 -14.42 -5.97 -1.96
C GLY A 201 -14.48 -6.01 -3.49
N GLN A 202 -15.62 -5.58 -4.03
CA GLN A 202 -15.83 -5.32 -5.46
C GLN A 202 -16.35 -3.89 -5.67
N ILE A 203 -16.48 -3.48 -6.94
CA ILE A 203 -16.83 -2.11 -7.32
C ILE A 203 -18.15 -1.62 -6.71
N ASP A 204 -19.14 -2.51 -6.61
CA ASP A 204 -20.48 -2.31 -6.06
C ASP A 204 -20.62 -2.74 -4.59
N ASN A 205 -19.59 -3.36 -4.03
CA ASN A 205 -19.55 -3.81 -2.64
C ASN A 205 -18.14 -3.63 -2.04
N GLN A 206 -17.74 -2.38 -1.84
CA GLN A 206 -16.40 -2.03 -1.37
C GLN A 206 -16.18 -2.42 0.09
N GLY A 207 -14.94 -2.82 0.41
CA GLY A 207 -14.53 -3.05 1.80
C GLY A 207 -14.14 -1.74 2.50
N SER A 208 -14.50 -1.60 3.78
CA SER A 208 -14.23 -0.38 4.56
C SER A 208 -13.09 -0.57 5.56
N ASN A 209 -12.57 0.55 6.10
CA ASN A 209 -11.61 0.56 7.21
C ASN A 209 -10.30 -0.22 6.93
N ILE A 210 -9.82 -0.17 5.69
CA ILE A 210 -8.62 -0.90 5.25
C ILE A 210 -7.37 -0.08 5.55
N ARG A 211 -6.44 -0.66 6.32
CA ARG A 211 -5.21 -0.01 6.78
C ARG A 211 -3.98 -0.82 6.40
N VAL A 212 -3.13 -0.24 5.55
CA VAL A 212 -1.84 -0.84 5.15
C VAL A 212 -0.73 0.09 5.60
N SER A 213 0.00 -0.29 6.65
CA SER A 213 0.95 0.65 7.28
C SER A 213 2.22 0.04 7.83
N TYR A 214 3.32 0.80 7.85
CA TYR A 214 4.60 0.35 8.43
C TYR A 214 5.16 -0.94 7.81
N ASN A 215 4.82 -1.21 6.54
CA ASN A 215 5.38 -2.35 5.82
C ASN A 215 6.64 -1.93 5.05
N LYS A 216 7.60 -2.85 4.94
CA LYS A 216 8.81 -2.68 4.13
C LYS A 216 8.85 -3.75 3.06
N MET A 217 8.88 -3.34 1.81
CA MET A 217 8.91 -4.22 0.65
C MET A 217 10.13 -3.88 -0.19
N ASP A 218 10.94 -4.89 -0.52
CA ASP A 218 12.16 -4.70 -1.32
C ASP A 218 12.29 -5.78 -2.39
N ALA A 219 12.64 -5.36 -3.60
CA ALA A 219 13.04 -6.26 -4.68
C ALA A 219 11.96 -7.30 -5.06
N CYS A 220 10.70 -6.86 -5.11
CA CYS A 220 9.59 -7.62 -5.68
C CYS A 220 9.48 -7.36 -7.18
N GLY A 221 9.15 -8.37 -7.97
CA GLY A 221 9.10 -8.31 -9.44
C GLY A 221 7.93 -7.49 -10.01
N GLY A 222 6.94 -7.13 -9.20
CA GLY A 222 5.82 -6.27 -9.59
C GLY A 222 5.55 -5.16 -8.57
N ASP A 223 4.28 -4.91 -8.29
CA ASP A 223 3.82 -3.80 -7.46
C ASP A 223 4.39 -3.82 -6.04
N GLY A 224 4.54 -2.64 -5.43
CA GLY A 224 4.75 -2.57 -3.97
C GLY A 224 3.44 -2.85 -3.24
N ILE A 225 2.46 -1.96 -3.36
CA ILE A 225 1.13 -2.10 -2.76
C ILE A 225 0.07 -1.71 -3.76
N VAL A 226 -0.94 -2.56 -3.92
CA VAL A 226 -2.23 -2.15 -4.47
C VAL A 226 -3.35 -2.39 -3.46
N VAL A 227 -4.19 -1.37 -3.27
CA VAL A 227 -5.51 -1.52 -2.62
C VAL A 227 -6.61 -1.29 -3.65
N GLN A 228 -7.51 -2.26 -3.81
CA GLN A 228 -8.59 -2.24 -4.80
C GLN A 228 -9.94 -2.24 -4.10
N TYR A 229 -10.99 -1.63 -4.66
CA TYR A 229 -12.38 -1.78 -4.17
C TYR A 229 -12.56 -1.53 -2.66
N SER A 230 -12.03 -0.40 -2.19
CA SER A 230 -12.14 -0.03 -0.78
C SER A 230 -12.70 1.38 -0.58
N ASP A 231 -13.55 1.52 0.43
CA ASP A 231 -14.00 2.81 0.94
C ASP A 231 -13.02 3.34 2.00
N ALA A 232 -12.50 4.53 1.74
CA ALA A 232 -11.52 5.28 2.51
C ALA A 232 -10.30 4.46 2.98
N PRO A 233 -9.60 3.71 2.10
CA PRO A 233 -8.40 3.00 2.49
C PRO A 233 -7.27 3.97 2.86
N SER A 234 -6.44 3.57 3.82
CA SER A 234 -5.26 4.34 4.24
C SER A 234 -3.99 3.51 4.07
N LEU A 235 -3.09 4.03 3.24
CA LEU A 235 -1.75 3.50 2.99
C LEU A 235 -0.73 4.46 3.59
N ASP A 236 -0.20 4.11 4.77
CA ASP A 236 0.52 5.05 5.64
C ASP A 236 1.87 4.50 6.14
N HIS A 237 2.96 5.26 6.04
CA HIS A 237 4.29 4.84 6.55
C HIS A 237 4.86 3.55 5.93
N ASN A 238 4.56 3.24 4.67
CA ASN A 238 5.15 2.08 3.99
C ASN A 238 6.43 2.46 3.23
N VAL A 239 7.31 1.48 3.02
CA VAL A 239 8.50 1.61 2.17
C VAL A 239 8.41 0.57 1.05
N ALA A 240 8.42 1.02 -0.21
CA ALA A 240 8.50 0.17 -1.38
C ALA A 240 9.80 0.47 -2.15
N SER A 241 10.67 -0.51 -2.30
CA SER A 241 11.98 -0.29 -2.90
C SER A 241 12.34 -1.32 -3.95
N ASN A 242 13.12 -0.87 -4.94
CA ASN A 242 13.75 -1.74 -5.95
C ASN A 242 12.75 -2.64 -6.69
N LEU A 243 11.54 -2.15 -6.94
CA LEU A 243 10.51 -2.92 -7.63
C LEU A 243 10.94 -3.25 -9.06
N GLY A 244 10.50 -4.42 -9.51
CA GLY A 244 10.94 -5.10 -10.73
C GLY A 244 12.35 -5.68 -10.69
N LYS A 245 13.12 -5.47 -9.60
CA LYS A 245 14.44 -6.09 -9.37
C LYS A 245 14.33 -7.34 -8.49
N GLY A 246 15.47 -7.82 -7.99
CA GLY A 246 15.56 -8.89 -7.01
C GLY A 246 15.81 -10.27 -7.61
N LYS A 247 15.68 -11.29 -6.77
CA LYS A 247 15.88 -12.69 -7.16
C LYS A 247 14.92 -13.16 -8.26
N TYR A 248 13.74 -12.55 -8.33
CA TYR A 248 12.69 -12.87 -9.29
C TYR A 248 12.28 -11.59 -10.02
N PRO A 249 13.10 -11.13 -10.98
CA PRO A 249 12.88 -9.84 -11.63
C PRO A 249 11.56 -9.85 -12.41
N TRP A 250 11.09 -8.64 -12.71
CA TRP A 250 9.93 -8.41 -13.56
C TRP A 250 10.01 -9.20 -14.88
N LYS A 251 8.90 -9.83 -15.27
CA LYS A 251 8.81 -10.69 -16.48
C LYS A 251 7.79 -10.21 -17.52
N GLY A 252 7.15 -9.07 -17.31
CA GLY A 252 6.14 -8.53 -18.23
C GLY A 252 4.99 -7.81 -17.52
N GLY A 253 4.25 -7.01 -18.28
CA GLY A 253 3.13 -6.19 -17.77
C GLY A 253 3.59 -4.89 -17.12
N ASN A 254 2.69 -4.27 -16.37
CA ASN A 254 2.93 -3.03 -15.66
C ASN A 254 2.90 -3.22 -14.15
N PHE A 255 3.58 -2.32 -13.44
CA PHE A 255 3.50 -2.21 -12.00
C PHE A 255 3.76 -0.77 -11.56
N ALA A 256 3.29 -0.41 -10.38
CA ALA A 256 3.61 0.85 -9.71
C ALA A 256 4.07 0.62 -8.27
N GLY A 257 4.55 1.68 -7.63
CA GLY A 257 5.02 1.66 -6.25
C GLY A 257 3.93 1.36 -5.24
N ILE A 258 3.16 2.39 -4.91
CA ILE A 258 2.05 2.33 -3.96
C ILE A 258 0.84 2.99 -4.61
N TRP A 259 -0.22 2.23 -4.82
CA TRP A 259 -1.33 2.67 -5.64
C TRP A 259 -2.68 2.11 -5.22
N VAL A 260 -3.73 2.69 -5.79
CA VAL A 260 -5.12 2.36 -5.51
C VAL A 260 -5.93 2.30 -6.80
N MET A 261 -6.92 1.42 -6.82
CA MET A 261 -7.79 1.20 -7.98
C MET A 261 -9.24 1.02 -7.51
N ALA A 262 -10.20 1.53 -8.26
CA ALA A 262 -11.64 1.31 -8.02
C ALA A 262 -12.09 1.54 -6.56
N SER A 263 -11.46 2.49 -5.86
CA SER A 263 -11.65 2.78 -4.43
C SER A 263 -12.29 4.15 -4.23
N HIS A 264 -12.97 4.38 -3.11
CA HIS A 264 -13.57 5.67 -2.76
C HIS A 264 -12.74 6.41 -1.71
N ASN A 265 -12.41 7.69 -1.93
CA ASN A 265 -11.63 8.54 -1.01
C ASN A 265 -10.32 7.94 -0.44
N PRO A 266 -9.44 7.33 -1.26
CA PRO A 266 -8.21 6.73 -0.77
C PRO A 266 -7.19 7.78 -0.30
N VAL A 267 -6.37 7.43 0.70
CA VAL A 267 -5.25 8.26 1.13
C VAL A 267 -3.93 7.50 1.22
N MET A 268 -2.93 7.98 0.49
CA MET A 268 -1.55 7.52 0.49
C MET A 268 -0.66 8.60 1.15
N ARG A 269 -0.13 8.31 2.34
CA ARG A 269 0.67 9.29 3.08
C ARG A 269 1.89 8.75 3.81
N HIS A 270 2.89 9.60 4.03
CA HIS A 270 4.13 9.26 4.75
C HIS A 270 4.87 8.02 4.19
N ASN A 271 4.69 7.69 2.92
CA ASN A 271 5.34 6.56 2.30
C ASN A 271 6.69 6.96 1.70
N VAL A 272 7.54 5.95 1.49
CA VAL A 272 8.82 6.07 0.80
C VAL A 272 8.84 5.10 -0.37
N VAL A 273 9.05 5.59 -1.59
CA VAL A 273 9.12 4.73 -2.78
C VAL A 273 10.37 5.02 -3.59
N TYR A 274 11.20 4.01 -3.88
CA TYR A 274 12.44 4.28 -4.61
C TYR A 274 13.00 3.14 -5.45
N GLY A 275 13.77 3.54 -6.47
CA GLY A 275 14.65 2.64 -7.20
C GLY A 275 13.94 1.62 -8.09
N SER A 276 12.67 1.83 -8.43
CA SER A 276 11.91 0.95 -9.33
C SER A 276 12.50 0.96 -10.74
N ILE A 277 12.60 -0.20 -11.39
CA ILE A 277 12.95 -0.26 -12.83
C ILE A 277 11.74 0.12 -13.69
N MET A 278 11.96 0.39 -14.97
CA MET A 278 10.89 0.67 -15.92
C MET A 278 10.17 -0.62 -16.34
N SER A 279 8.84 -0.65 -16.23
CA SER A 279 7.95 -1.65 -16.82
C SER A 279 7.60 -1.27 -18.27
N LEU A 280 6.53 -1.80 -18.86
CA LEU A 280 6.14 -1.40 -20.22
C LEU A 280 5.78 0.09 -20.32
N HIS A 281 5.02 0.62 -19.36
CA HIS A 281 4.53 2.01 -19.40
C HIS A 281 4.61 2.77 -18.07
N ASP A 282 4.51 2.07 -16.93
CA ASP A 282 4.17 2.67 -15.63
C ASP A 282 5.42 2.90 -14.77
N SER A 283 5.57 2.16 -13.66
CA SER A 283 6.69 2.22 -12.70
C SER A 283 6.82 3.52 -11.91
N THR A 284 5.73 4.26 -11.79
CA THR A 284 5.64 5.48 -10.96
C THR A 284 5.66 5.13 -9.47
N ALA A 285 6.05 6.11 -8.65
CA ALA A 285 6.03 5.98 -7.20
C ALA A 285 4.61 5.81 -6.65
N PHE A 286 3.68 6.63 -7.13
CA PHE A 286 2.27 6.63 -6.72
C PHE A 286 1.33 6.61 -7.92
N ASP A 287 0.14 6.05 -7.74
CA ASP A 287 -0.89 6.00 -8.77
C ASP A 287 -2.31 6.05 -8.18
N CYS A 288 -3.14 6.92 -8.77
CA CYS A 288 -4.59 6.94 -8.62
C CYS A 288 -5.20 6.38 -9.91
N ASP A 289 -5.46 5.07 -9.92
CA ASP A 289 -5.83 4.31 -11.11
C ASP A 289 -7.34 4.44 -11.42
N TRP A 290 -7.80 3.78 -12.49
CA TRP A 290 -9.20 3.75 -12.93
C TRP A 290 -10.17 3.31 -11.84
N GLY A 291 -11.39 3.82 -11.96
CA GLY A 291 -12.50 3.57 -11.05
C GLY A 291 -12.38 4.25 -9.68
N VAL A 292 -11.30 4.98 -9.39
CA VAL A 292 -11.20 5.75 -8.14
C VAL A 292 -12.22 6.88 -8.17
N THR A 293 -13.00 7.02 -7.10
CA THR A 293 -14.05 8.05 -6.97
C THR A 293 -13.84 8.91 -5.73
N GLY A 294 -14.53 10.06 -5.68
CA GLY A 294 -14.37 11.01 -4.59
C GLY A 294 -13.03 11.74 -4.70
N THR A 295 -12.26 11.77 -3.61
CA THR A 295 -10.94 12.43 -3.57
C THR A 295 -9.80 11.44 -3.33
N CYS A 296 -8.89 11.29 -4.30
CA CYS A 296 -7.64 10.55 -4.12
C CYS A 296 -6.57 11.49 -3.54
N ILE A 297 -6.02 11.18 -2.36
CA ILE A 297 -5.01 12.04 -1.69
C ILE A 297 -3.65 11.34 -1.66
N VAL A 298 -2.62 12.02 -2.18
CA VAL A 298 -1.20 11.65 -2.06
C VAL A 298 -0.48 12.76 -1.30
N GLU A 299 -0.09 12.53 -0.04
CA GLU A 299 0.46 13.58 0.82
C GLU A 299 1.64 13.15 1.72
N TYR A 300 2.59 14.05 1.95
CA TYR A 300 3.70 13.82 2.90
C TYR A 300 4.61 12.63 2.54
N ASN A 301 4.66 12.24 1.27
CA ASN A 301 5.47 11.13 0.79
C ASN A 301 6.84 11.60 0.28
N TYR A 302 7.82 10.70 0.33
CA TYR A 302 9.11 10.86 -0.33
C TYR A 302 9.29 9.80 -1.39
N SER A 303 9.79 10.16 -2.55
CA SER A 303 10.19 9.16 -3.53
C SER A 303 11.43 9.59 -4.29
N HIS A 304 12.21 8.60 -4.73
CA HIS A 304 13.36 8.89 -5.56
C HIS A 304 13.78 7.76 -6.50
N ASP A 305 14.37 8.14 -7.63
CA ASP A 305 14.99 7.23 -8.59
C ASP A 305 14.04 6.11 -9.10
N ASN A 306 12.74 6.38 -9.20
CA ASN A 306 11.76 5.50 -9.83
C ASN A 306 11.76 5.77 -11.34
N ALA A 307 12.02 4.73 -12.13
CA ALA A 307 12.14 4.88 -13.58
C ALA A 307 10.86 5.43 -14.23
N GLY A 308 9.69 5.12 -13.67
CA GLY A 308 8.41 5.61 -14.16
C GLY A 308 8.03 7.02 -13.73
N GLY A 309 8.71 7.57 -12.72
CA GLY A 309 8.47 8.91 -12.19
C GLY A 309 7.67 8.97 -10.88
N ALA A 310 7.11 10.15 -10.62
CA ALA A 310 6.49 10.51 -9.35
C ALA A 310 5.05 10.00 -9.23
N PHE A 311 4.26 10.19 -10.28
CA PHE A 311 2.80 10.05 -10.18
C PHE A 311 2.18 9.60 -11.49
N LEU A 312 1.25 8.65 -11.40
CA LEU A 312 0.39 8.22 -12.49
C LEU A 312 -1.07 8.53 -12.11
N ASP A 313 -1.82 8.99 -13.10
CA ASP A 313 -3.27 9.03 -13.12
C ASP A 313 -3.73 8.15 -14.28
N CYS A 314 -3.96 6.88 -13.96
CA CYS A 314 -4.40 5.88 -14.92
C CYS A 314 -5.93 5.84 -15.03
N ASP A 315 -6.66 6.93 -14.73
CA ASP A 315 -8.13 6.90 -14.72
C ASP A 315 -8.75 6.54 -16.10
N GLY A 316 -8.05 6.82 -17.20
CA GLY A 316 -8.41 6.40 -18.56
C GLY A 316 -8.00 4.97 -18.95
N CYS A 317 -7.34 4.21 -18.06
CA CYS A 317 -6.90 2.83 -18.30
C CYS A 317 -8.02 1.79 -18.17
N GLY A 318 -9.19 2.22 -17.70
CA GLY A 318 -10.36 1.37 -17.51
C GLY A 318 -11.64 2.21 -17.40
N VAL A 319 -12.61 1.76 -16.61
CA VAL A 319 -13.81 2.55 -16.33
C VAL A 319 -13.42 3.71 -15.43
N SER A 320 -13.44 4.92 -15.98
CA SER A 320 -13.12 6.15 -15.26
C SER A 320 -14.04 6.35 -14.06
N GLY A 321 -13.43 6.67 -12.92
CA GLY A 321 -14.14 7.16 -11.73
C GLY A 321 -14.09 8.68 -11.59
N GLY A 322 -13.23 9.35 -12.37
CA GLY A 322 -13.17 10.82 -12.46
C GLY A 322 -12.79 11.48 -11.14
N ALA A 323 -11.89 10.86 -10.37
CA ALA A 323 -11.51 11.34 -9.05
C ALA A 323 -10.99 12.79 -9.07
N ARG A 324 -11.26 13.52 -7.98
CA ARG A 324 -10.47 14.69 -7.62
C ARG A 324 -9.17 14.23 -6.99
N GLN A 325 -8.04 14.53 -7.62
CA GLN A 325 -6.73 14.11 -7.14
C GLN A 325 -6.06 15.28 -6.44
N ILE A 326 -5.69 15.10 -5.17
CA ILE A 326 -4.85 16.04 -4.43
C ILE A 326 -3.48 15.41 -4.22
N VAL A 327 -2.45 16.02 -4.80
CA VAL A 327 -1.06 15.63 -4.59
C VAL A 327 -0.35 16.80 -3.90
N ARG A 328 -0.02 16.65 -2.62
CA ARG A 328 0.47 17.78 -1.81
C ARG A 328 1.56 17.47 -0.81
N TYR A 329 2.40 18.45 -0.52
CA TYR A 329 3.44 18.32 0.51
C TYR A 329 4.32 17.07 0.33
N ASN A 330 4.55 16.62 -0.90
CA ASN A 330 5.45 15.52 -1.22
C ASN A 330 6.81 16.05 -1.68
N ILE A 331 7.83 15.19 -1.60
CA ILE A 331 9.15 15.44 -2.15
C ILE A 331 9.45 14.33 -3.15
N PHE A 332 9.54 14.70 -4.42
CA PHE A 332 9.88 13.82 -5.54
C PHE A 332 11.30 14.16 -6.01
N GLU A 333 12.25 13.26 -5.78
CA GLU A 333 13.66 13.47 -6.11
C GLU A 333 14.10 12.56 -7.26
N ASN A 334 14.51 13.14 -8.39
CA ASN A 334 14.85 12.41 -9.61
C ASN A 334 13.70 11.59 -10.23
N ASP A 335 12.47 11.81 -9.75
CA ASP A 335 11.22 11.24 -10.24
C ASP A 335 10.53 12.22 -11.19
N CYS A 336 11.12 12.41 -12.37
CA CYS A 336 10.85 13.58 -13.23
C CYS A 336 9.70 13.41 -14.21
N ARG A 337 8.90 12.37 -14.01
CA ARG A 337 7.80 12.00 -14.88
C ARG A 337 6.49 11.97 -14.11
N MET A 338 5.46 12.54 -14.72
CA MET A 338 4.07 12.37 -14.31
C MET A 338 3.27 12.05 -15.56
N ILE A 339 2.34 11.10 -15.46
CA ILE A 339 1.47 10.74 -16.58
C ILE A 339 0.03 10.83 -16.12
N SER A 340 -0.83 11.36 -16.99
CA SER A 340 -2.26 11.15 -16.90
C SER A 340 -2.78 10.76 -18.27
N VAL A 341 -3.65 9.74 -18.28
CA VAL A 341 -4.44 9.37 -19.46
C VAL A 341 -5.91 9.70 -19.26
N SER A 342 -6.25 10.55 -18.30
CA SER A 342 -7.63 10.86 -17.95
C SER A 342 -8.18 12.09 -18.70
N GLU A 343 -9.42 11.94 -19.16
CA GLU A 343 -10.26 13.04 -19.65
C GLU A 343 -11.23 13.57 -18.59
N ASN A 344 -11.35 12.90 -17.44
CA ASN A 344 -12.40 13.15 -16.44
C ASN A 344 -11.87 13.58 -15.08
N SER A 345 -10.70 13.07 -14.67
CA SER A 345 -10.11 13.36 -13.37
C SER A 345 -9.60 14.80 -13.30
N THR A 346 -9.54 15.37 -12.11
CA THR A 346 -8.93 16.68 -11.88
C THR A 346 -7.70 16.54 -10.99
N LEU A 347 -6.72 17.43 -11.16
CA LEU A 347 -5.49 17.43 -10.37
C LEU A 347 -5.25 18.77 -9.66
N GLU A 348 -5.20 18.73 -8.33
CA GLU A 348 -4.67 19.79 -7.48
C GLU A 348 -3.30 19.37 -6.96
N PHE A 349 -2.25 19.89 -7.58
CA PHE A 349 -0.86 19.58 -7.24
C PHE A 349 -0.23 20.80 -6.56
N TYR A 350 -0.01 20.73 -5.24
CA TYR A 350 0.46 21.90 -4.51
C TYR A 350 1.42 21.66 -3.34
N ASN A 351 2.26 22.65 -3.07
CA ASN A 351 3.25 22.60 -2.00
C ASN A 351 4.18 21.37 -2.06
N ASN A 352 4.44 20.83 -3.26
CA ASN A 352 5.39 19.75 -3.47
C ASN A 352 6.78 20.29 -3.83
N VAL A 353 7.79 19.42 -3.76
CA VAL A 353 9.08 19.57 -4.46
C VAL A 353 9.16 18.55 -5.58
N MET A 354 9.47 19.01 -6.78
CA MET A 354 9.90 18.18 -7.92
C MET A 354 11.36 18.52 -8.23
N TYR A 355 12.29 17.68 -7.79
CA TYR A 355 13.72 17.92 -7.89
C TYR A 355 14.36 17.06 -8.99
N CYS A 356 14.61 17.66 -10.14
CA CYS A 356 14.98 17.02 -11.41
C CYS A 356 16.17 17.69 -12.08
N ALA A 357 17.20 18.02 -11.31
CA ALA A 357 18.36 18.73 -11.85
C ALA A 357 19.25 17.90 -12.80
N ASP A 358 19.02 16.59 -12.96
CA ASP A 358 19.83 15.71 -13.82
C ASP A 358 19.11 15.25 -15.11
N ARG A 359 17.80 15.51 -15.26
CA ARG A 359 17.00 15.05 -16.40
C ARG A 359 15.82 16.00 -16.65
N ASP A 360 15.27 15.95 -17.86
CA ASP A 360 14.11 16.80 -18.18
C ASP A 360 12.83 16.28 -17.56
N PHE A 361 11.88 17.20 -17.37
CA PHE A 361 10.53 16.87 -16.97
C PHE A 361 9.74 16.23 -18.11
N GLU A 362 9.01 15.17 -17.80
CA GLU A 362 8.02 14.54 -18.68
C GLU A 362 6.67 14.59 -17.97
N LEU A 363 5.96 15.72 -18.09
CA LEU A 363 4.67 15.91 -17.43
C LEU A 363 3.54 15.86 -18.46
N GLN A 364 2.81 14.76 -18.44
CA GLN A 364 1.50 14.63 -19.07
C GLN A 364 0.44 14.73 -17.96
N LEU A 365 -0.43 15.73 -18.07
CA LEU A 365 -1.38 16.11 -17.02
C LEU A 365 -2.83 15.85 -17.47
N PRO A 366 -3.79 15.69 -16.53
CA PRO A 366 -5.18 15.39 -16.87
C PRO A 366 -5.79 16.42 -17.83
N GLN A 367 -6.62 15.95 -18.76
CA GLN A 367 -7.21 16.82 -19.78
C GLN A 367 -8.39 17.66 -19.25
N ASN A 368 -9.05 17.25 -18.15
CA ASN A 368 -10.18 17.99 -17.59
C ASN A 368 -9.73 19.32 -16.95
N ALA A 369 -9.02 19.25 -15.81
CA ALA A 369 -8.52 20.44 -15.13
C ALA A 369 -7.32 20.11 -14.25
N THR A 370 -6.27 20.93 -14.34
CA THR A 370 -5.08 20.83 -13.52
C THR A 370 -4.73 22.18 -12.90
N LYS A 371 -4.44 22.18 -11.60
CA LYS A 371 -3.93 23.34 -10.86
C LYS A 371 -2.61 23.00 -10.18
N MET A 372 -1.55 23.69 -10.60
CA MET A 372 -0.19 23.61 -10.05
C MET A 372 0.07 24.85 -9.19
N THR A 373 0.11 24.71 -7.87
CA THR A 373 0.21 25.86 -6.95
C THR A 373 1.27 25.72 -5.88
N ASN A 374 2.04 26.77 -5.59
CA ASN A 374 3.02 26.78 -4.49
C ASN A 374 4.02 25.61 -4.54
N ASN A 375 4.32 25.02 -5.70
CA ASN A 375 5.34 23.97 -5.80
C ASN A 375 6.73 24.58 -6.02
N ILE A 376 7.76 23.80 -5.70
CA ILE A 376 9.14 24.11 -6.09
C ILE A 376 9.55 23.12 -7.18
N PHE A 377 9.84 23.62 -8.37
CA PHE A 377 10.40 22.85 -9.48
C PHE A 377 11.89 23.19 -9.60
N VAL A 378 12.73 22.17 -9.47
CA VAL A 378 14.15 22.26 -9.80
C VAL A 378 14.38 21.40 -11.03
N GLY A 379 14.87 21.99 -12.11
CA GLY A 379 15.03 21.32 -13.41
C GLY A 379 16.30 21.72 -14.11
N ARG A 380 16.47 21.26 -15.36
CA ARG A 380 17.55 21.69 -16.25
C ARG A 380 17.06 22.83 -17.15
N GLU A 381 18.00 23.59 -17.70
CA GLU A 381 17.71 24.82 -18.45
C GLU A 381 16.76 24.56 -19.63
N ASN A 382 16.92 23.39 -20.28
CA ASN A 382 16.12 23.00 -21.43
C ASN A 382 14.84 22.22 -21.08
N SER A 383 14.56 21.99 -19.80
CA SER A 383 13.34 21.32 -19.37
C SER A 383 12.14 22.21 -19.67
N THR A 384 11.15 21.67 -20.37
CA THR A 384 9.88 22.34 -20.65
C THR A 384 8.78 21.79 -19.74
N LEU A 385 7.78 22.62 -19.48
CA LEU A 385 6.59 22.26 -18.72
C LEU A 385 5.34 22.50 -19.57
N PRO A 386 4.29 21.68 -19.43
CA PRO A 386 3.12 21.74 -20.29
C PRO A 386 2.32 23.03 -20.08
N VAL A 387 1.88 23.62 -21.19
CA VAL A 387 0.97 24.78 -21.22
C VAL A 387 -0.25 24.40 -22.04
N ALA A 388 -1.41 24.48 -21.43
CA ALA A 388 -2.70 24.28 -22.07
C ALA A 388 -3.78 25.08 -21.31
N SER A 389 -4.93 25.33 -21.95
CA SER A 389 -6.02 26.14 -21.38
C SER A 389 -6.62 25.57 -20.09
N ASN A 390 -6.49 24.26 -19.87
CA ASN A 390 -6.97 23.52 -18.70
C ASN A 390 -5.90 23.39 -17.59
N ILE A 391 -4.68 23.91 -17.80
CA ILE A 391 -3.57 23.84 -16.84
C ILE A 391 -3.30 25.24 -16.28
N VAL A 392 -3.53 25.41 -14.98
CA VAL A 392 -3.24 26.64 -14.25
C VAL A 392 -1.94 26.50 -13.48
N TRP A 393 -0.97 27.36 -13.77
CA TRP A 393 0.28 27.51 -13.03
C TRP A 393 0.21 28.77 -12.18
N GLU A 394 0.17 28.62 -10.86
CA GLU A 394 -0.02 29.75 -9.94
C GLU A 394 1.02 29.74 -8.82
N ASN A 395 1.87 30.76 -8.76
CA ASN A 395 2.71 31.04 -7.61
C ASN A 395 3.66 29.88 -7.23
N ASN A 396 4.27 29.27 -8.24
CA ASN A 396 5.30 28.22 -8.09
C ASN A 396 6.71 28.85 -8.14
N LEU A 397 7.70 28.20 -7.54
CA LEU A 397 9.11 28.58 -7.63
C LEU A 397 9.83 27.65 -8.63
N PHE A 398 10.60 28.25 -9.54
CA PHE A 398 11.38 27.55 -10.56
C PHE A 398 12.87 27.86 -10.38
N HIS A 399 13.68 26.80 -10.40
CA HIS A 399 15.13 26.89 -10.35
C HIS A 399 15.78 26.02 -11.42
N GLY A 400 16.67 26.61 -12.21
CA GLY A 400 17.36 25.91 -13.29
C GLY A 400 16.51 25.66 -14.52
N LEU A 401 15.25 26.12 -14.57
CA LEU A 401 14.35 26.08 -15.73
C LEU A 401 13.46 27.32 -15.77
N MET A 402 12.90 27.61 -16.94
CA MET A 402 11.96 28.72 -17.11
C MET A 402 10.54 28.34 -16.64
N PRO A 403 9.83 29.25 -15.96
CA PRO A 403 8.40 29.09 -15.70
C PRO A 403 7.61 28.93 -17.01
N PRO A 404 6.55 28.11 -17.02
CA PRO A 404 5.67 27.96 -18.18
C PRO A 404 4.74 29.17 -18.40
N THR A 405 4.57 30.02 -17.38
CA THR A 405 3.71 31.22 -17.39
C THR A 405 4.37 32.37 -16.63
N GLU A 406 3.82 33.58 -16.73
CA GLU A 406 4.35 34.78 -16.06
C GLU A 406 4.18 34.76 -14.52
N ASP A 407 3.28 33.94 -13.99
CA ASP A 407 2.96 33.82 -12.55
C ASP A 407 3.99 32.98 -11.75
N GLY A 408 5.15 32.68 -12.34
CA GLY A 408 6.22 31.91 -11.74
C GLY A 408 7.28 32.76 -11.06
N HIS A 409 7.71 32.34 -9.87
CA HIS A 409 8.88 32.89 -9.18
C HIS A 409 10.15 32.20 -9.69
N LEU A 410 11.21 32.97 -9.89
CA LEU A 410 12.53 32.46 -10.22
C LEU A 410 13.47 32.59 -9.03
N GLY A 411 14.29 31.57 -8.77
CA GLY A 411 15.37 31.66 -7.78
C GLY A 411 15.78 30.32 -7.19
N ASP A 412 16.96 30.28 -6.59
CA ASP A 412 17.43 29.11 -5.83
C ASP A 412 16.56 28.93 -4.58
N PRO A 413 15.92 27.77 -4.35
CA PRO A 413 15.14 27.50 -3.14
C PRO A 413 15.99 27.47 -1.86
N LEU A 414 17.32 27.43 -1.95
CA LEU A 414 18.25 27.36 -0.81
C LEU A 414 17.95 26.17 0.11
N PHE A 415 17.82 24.98 -0.47
CA PHE A 415 17.63 23.76 0.30
C PHE A 415 18.83 23.47 1.22
N ALA A 416 18.56 22.88 2.38
CA ALA A 416 19.56 22.57 3.39
C ALA A 416 20.67 21.63 2.89
N SER A 417 20.26 20.48 2.33
CA SER A 417 21.10 19.39 1.85
C SER A 417 20.29 18.49 0.91
N PRO A 418 19.84 18.99 -0.26
CA PRO A 418 19.07 18.19 -1.21
C PRO A 418 19.92 17.02 -1.73
N ARG A 419 19.30 16.04 -2.40
CA ARG A 419 19.97 14.86 -2.96
C ARG A 419 20.57 13.88 -1.94
N THR A 420 20.02 13.82 -0.73
CA THR A 420 20.53 12.90 0.31
C THR A 420 20.30 11.43 -0.08
N ARG A 421 19.22 11.13 -0.83
CA ARG A 421 18.79 9.78 -1.28
C ARG A 421 18.78 8.74 -0.16
N GLY A 422 17.61 8.32 0.30
CA GLY A 422 17.54 7.35 1.38
C GLY A 422 16.21 6.63 1.51
N SER A 423 16.25 5.53 2.26
CA SER A 423 15.14 4.60 2.42
C SER A 423 14.11 5.00 3.48
N THR A 424 14.14 6.26 3.94
CA THR A 424 13.25 6.77 4.99
C THR A 424 12.76 8.17 4.65
N LEU A 425 11.65 8.60 5.25
CA LEU A 425 11.16 9.99 5.16
C LEU A 425 12.22 11.01 5.63
N GLY A 426 13.13 10.60 6.52
CA GLY A 426 14.22 11.46 6.97
C GLY A 426 15.15 11.92 5.84
N ALA A 427 15.22 11.18 4.72
CA ALA A 427 15.98 11.63 3.55
C ALA A 427 15.41 12.90 2.92
N GLY A 428 14.09 13.11 3.02
CA GLY A 428 13.42 14.36 2.62
C GLY A 428 13.82 15.58 3.47
N PHE A 429 14.48 15.40 4.62
CA PHE A 429 14.87 16.52 5.50
C PHE A 429 15.94 17.43 4.90
N GLY A 430 16.62 16.96 3.85
CA GLY A 430 17.49 17.79 3.01
C GLY A 430 16.77 18.96 2.31
N TYR A 431 15.44 18.89 2.16
CA TYR A 431 14.63 19.89 1.45
C TYR A 431 14.01 20.95 2.37
N LYS A 432 14.46 21.06 3.62
CA LYS A 432 14.18 22.24 4.44
C LYS A 432 14.80 23.47 3.76
N LEU A 433 14.08 24.59 3.78
CA LEU A 433 14.58 25.86 3.24
C LEU A 433 15.53 26.52 4.23
N ARG A 434 16.60 27.13 3.74
CA ARG A 434 17.45 28.04 4.52
C ARG A 434 16.84 29.44 4.57
N ALA A 435 17.24 30.21 5.58
CA ALA A 435 16.88 31.63 5.68
C ALA A 435 17.27 32.38 4.39
N GLY A 436 16.40 33.27 3.93
CA GLY A 436 16.59 34.03 2.68
C GLY A 436 16.09 33.33 1.42
N SER A 437 15.56 32.11 1.52
CA SER A 437 14.94 31.42 0.37
C SER A 437 13.78 32.25 -0.21
N PRO A 438 13.70 32.42 -1.54
CA PRO A 438 12.59 33.11 -2.19
C PRO A 438 11.23 32.40 -2.00
N ALA A 439 11.24 31.13 -1.59
CA ALA A 439 10.02 30.39 -1.27
C ALA A 439 9.40 30.77 0.10
N ILE A 440 10.15 31.38 1.01
CA ILE A 440 9.68 31.72 2.36
C ILE A 440 8.72 32.91 2.31
N GLY A 441 7.49 32.72 2.80
CA GLY A 441 6.48 33.79 2.88
C GLY A 441 5.99 34.32 1.53
N SER A 442 6.21 33.56 0.45
CA SER A 442 5.86 33.95 -0.93
C SER A 442 4.71 33.11 -1.50
N GLY A 443 4.20 32.14 -0.75
CA GLY A 443 3.09 31.27 -1.12
C GLY A 443 1.73 31.95 -1.03
N ILE A 444 0.73 31.40 -1.72
CA ILE A 444 -0.68 31.76 -1.55
C ILE A 444 -1.42 30.81 -0.61
N THR A 445 -2.47 31.30 0.05
CA THR A 445 -3.27 30.47 0.96
C THR A 445 -4.13 29.48 0.19
N ILE A 446 -4.06 28.20 0.59
CA ILE A 446 -4.91 27.12 0.08
C ILE A 446 -5.79 26.64 1.23
N LYS A 447 -7.11 26.59 1.02
CA LYS A 447 -8.07 26.06 2.01
C LYS A 447 -7.94 24.54 2.09
N ASP A 448 -8.26 23.96 3.25
CA ASP A 448 -8.26 22.50 3.47
C ASP A 448 -6.94 21.80 3.10
N ASN A 449 -5.82 22.50 3.30
CA ASN A 449 -4.45 22.08 2.97
C ASN A 449 -3.88 20.91 3.81
N GLY A 450 -4.72 20.17 4.54
CA GLY A 450 -4.28 19.03 5.36
C GLY A 450 -3.69 19.40 6.72
N GLY A 451 -3.45 20.70 6.97
CA GLY A 451 -3.10 21.23 8.28
C GLY A 451 -1.68 20.93 8.75
N LYS A 452 -0.86 20.25 7.96
CA LYS A 452 0.57 20.00 8.24
C LYS A 452 1.42 20.13 6.98
N ASP A 453 2.70 20.42 7.18
CA ASP A 453 3.74 20.31 6.16
C ASP A 453 4.41 18.91 6.18
N TYR A 454 5.33 18.65 5.24
CA TYR A 454 6.03 17.36 5.14
C TYR A 454 6.81 16.99 6.43
N PHE A 455 7.26 17.98 7.18
CA PHE A 455 8.07 17.82 8.38
C PHE A 455 7.21 17.66 9.65
N GLY A 456 5.89 17.55 9.49
CA GLY A 456 4.94 17.36 10.57
C GLY A 456 4.58 18.64 11.32
N ARG A 457 5.04 19.81 10.86
CA ARG A 457 4.70 21.09 11.48
C ARG A 457 3.28 21.46 11.12
N ARG A 458 2.49 21.89 12.12
CA ARG A 458 1.13 22.40 11.90
C ARG A 458 1.18 23.69 11.08
N LEU A 459 0.37 23.74 10.03
CA LEU A 459 0.19 24.95 9.24
C LEU A 459 -0.70 25.91 10.03
N GLY A 460 -0.19 27.11 10.32
CA GLY A 460 -0.99 28.19 10.89
C GLY A 460 -1.81 28.89 9.82
N GLY A 461 -2.74 29.76 10.22
CA GLY A 461 -3.49 30.66 9.32
C GLY A 461 -2.63 31.83 8.78
N ALA A 462 -1.37 31.57 8.45
CA ALA A 462 -0.48 32.58 7.91
C ALA A 462 -1.07 33.11 6.59
N THR A 463 -1.16 34.44 6.47
CA THR A 463 -1.68 35.10 5.26
C THR A 463 -0.77 34.91 4.05
N LYS A 464 0.50 34.59 4.29
CA LYS A 464 1.51 34.24 3.29
C LYS A 464 2.26 32.96 3.70
N PRO A 465 1.77 31.76 3.33
CA PRO A 465 2.51 30.52 3.55
C PRO A 465 3.79 30.48 2.72
N ASN A 466 4.63 29.47 2.94
CA ASN A 466 5.77 29.21 2.06
C ASN A 466 5.33 28.48 0.79
N ILE A 467 6.08 28.67 -0.29
CA ILE A 467 6.08 27.78 -1.45
C ILE A 467 6.83 26.49 -1.04
N GLY A 468 6.32 25.34 -1.47
CA GLY A 468 6.88 24.03 -1.19
C GLY A 468 6.45 23.43 0.16
N PRO A 469 7.04 22.29 0.54
CA PRO A 469 6.55 21.44 1.63
C PRO A 469 7.11 21.83 3.01
N TYR A 470 7.81 22.95 3.13
CA TYR A 470 8.42 23.44 4.37
C TYR A 470 7.76 24.73 4.83
N SER A 471 7.28 24.79 6.07
CA SER A 471 6.44 25.90 6.55
C SER A 471 7.06 26.82 7.62
N ASP A 472 8.35 26.68 7.94
CA ASP A 472 9.03 27.55 8.92
C ASP A 472 9.77 28.72 8.27
N LYS A 473 10.36 29.60 9.10
CA LYS A 473 11.08 30.83 8.68
C LYS A 473 12.45 30.58 8.01
N GLY A 474 12.82 29.33 7.76
CA GLY A 474 14.13 28.93 7.27
C GLY A 474 15.04 28.45 8.39
N ILE A 475 15.90 27.48 8.08
CA ILE A 475 17.01 27.08 8.96
C ILE A 475 18.22 27.98 8.71
N ASN A 476 19.06 28.16 9.72
CA ASN A 476 20.31 28.90 9.60
C ASN A 476 21.40 28.09 8.88
#